data_AF-A0A0Q8Q713-F1
#
_entry.id   AF-A0A0Q8Q713-F1
#
_cell.length_a   1.000
_cell.length_b   1.000
_cell.length_c   1.000
_cell.angle_alpha   90.00
_cell.angle_beta   90.00
_cell.angle_gamma   90.00
#
_symmetry.space_group_name_H-M   'P 1'
#
loop_
_entity.id
_entity.type
_entity.pdbx_description
1 polymer ?
#
loop_
_entity_poly.entity_id
_entity_poly.type
_entity_poly.pdbx_seq_one_letter_code
_entity_poly.pdbx_strand_id
1 'polypeptide(L)'
;MKGLLAGLLLLSAVANASVQKDFLRACEERVEQYSAQRVNAENRTQQSAARAVASINAADPSAGQALSTALGDTRQLSTLYGRYEMLSQLQQFMQKKPTPAATDAWMQSRVEELRTKIATADAAESGIRQSTPGKDIGLLAWVGAVERLAQDRGKIEGAAAELRLIERDLQSYHAARAEEHARAVQVRSAILIGIVAALAYQQETTHDIGVGAFSPNVHLCPDGSYVGGSGCVMTPEGNYVGGTPMLTPNGDFVGGTPQMAPNGRYIGGSGKPVRCPDGSYVAGACHMTPKGNYVGE
;
A
#
# COMPACT_ATOMS: atom_id res chain seq x y z
N MET A 1 10.28 -28.29 -19.94
CA MET A 1 9.74 -27.66 -18.71
C MET A 1 10.83 -27.17 -17.75
N LYS A 2 11.79 -26.33 -18.19
CA LYS A 2 12.77 -25.66 -17.30
C LYS A 2 12.96 -24.16 -17.59
N GLY A 3 12.22 -23.59 -18.55
CA GLY A 3 12.37 -22.18 -18.96
C GLY A 3 11.30 -21.22 -18.42
N LEU A 4 10.20 -21.72 -17.82
CA LEU A 4 9.04 -20.89 -17.44
C LEU A 4 9.08 -20.39 -15.99
N LEU A 5 9.94 -20.96 -15.14
CA LEU A 5 10.11 -20.53 -13.74
C LEU A 5 11.16 -19.43 -13.56
N ALA A 6 12.03 -19.19 -14.54
CA ALA A 6 13.06 -18.15 -14.47
C ALA A 6 12.51 -16.74 -14.76
N GLY A 7 11.39 -16.62 -15.50
CA GLY A 7 10.76 -15.34 -15.84
C GLY A 7 9.96 -14.71 -14.71
N LEU A 8 9.46 -15.50 -13.74
CA LEU A 8 8.72 -14.98 -12.59
C LEU A 8 9.62 -14.48 -11.44
N LEU A 9 10.92 -14.82 -11.47
CA LEU A 9 11.87 -14.48 -10.41
C LEU A 9 12.69 -13.21 -10.69
N LEU A 10 12.51 -12.55 -11.84
CA LEU A 10 13.24 -11.33 -12.21
C LEU A 10 12.45 -10.01 -12.02
N LEU A 11 11.21 -10.06 -11.52
CA LEU A 11 10.42 -8.87 -11.18
C LEU A 11 10.48 -8.46 -9.70
N SER A 12 11.26 -9.16 -8.86
CA SER A 12 11.44 -8.79 -7.45
C SER A 12 12.55 -7.75 -7.21
N ALA A 13 13.19 -7.25 -8.27
CA ALA A 13 14.25 -6.25 -8.15
C ALA A 13 13.73 -4.81 -8.36
N VAL A 14 12.73 -4.41 -7.57
CA VAL A 14 12.62 -2.99 -7.20
C VAL A 14 13.07 -2.92 -5.75
N ALA A 15 14.37 -2.69 -5.57
CA ALA A 15 14.94 -2.37 -4.27
C ALA A 15 14.45 -0.96 -3.85
N ASN A 16 13.16 -0.82 -3.55
CA ASN A 16 12.66 0.37 -2.88
C ASN A 16 13.05 0.24 -1.41
N ALA A 17 13.97 1.08 -0.95
CA ALA A 17 14.02 1.38 0.47
C ALA A 17 12.59 1.80 0.88
N SER A 18 12.04 1.14 1.89
CA SER A 18 10.69 1.46 2.36
C SER A 18 10.66 2.95 2.75
N VAL A 19 9.67 3.71 2.26
CA VAL A 19 9.49 5.14 2.62
C VAL A 19 9.54 5.35 4.13
N GLN A 20 9.07 4.35 4.90
CA GLN A 20 9.20 4.29 6.36
C GLN A 20 10.64 4.30 6.87
N LYS A 21 11.51 3.52 6.25
CA LYS A 21 12.91 3.38 6.68
C LYS A 21 13.67 4.68 6.43
N ASP A 22 13.44 5.33 5.30
CA ASP A 22 14.08 6.60 4.98
C ASP A 22 13.57 7.72 5.89
N PHE A 23 12.27 7.75 6.21
CA PHE A 23 11.72 8.66 7.21
C PHE A 23 12.35 8.47 8.60
N LEU A 24 12.45 7.22 9.08
CA LEU A 24 13.07 6.94 10.38
C LEU A 24 14.56 7.30 10.39
N ARG A 25 15.29 7.05 9.30
CA ARG A 25 16.69 7.47 9.15
C ARG A 25 16.83 8.99 9.22
N ALA A 26 15.99 9.75 8.53
CA ALA A 26 16.03 11.22 8.59
C ALA A 26 15.77 11.73 10.02
N CYS A 27 14.89 11.07 10.77
CA CYS A 27 14.69 11.38 12.19
C CYS A 27 15.93 11.03 13.03
N GLU A 28 16.59 9.89 12.79
CA GLU A 28 17.83 9.49 13.50
C GLU A 28 18.96 10.49 13.27
N GLU A 29 19.20 10.90 12.02
CA GLU A 29 20.21 11.90 11.66
C GLU A 29 19.97 13.23 12.38
N ARG A 30 18.71 13.67 12.49
CA ARG A 30 18.34 14.89 13.22
C ARG A 30 18.54 14.74 14.75
N VAL A 31 18.28 13.55 15.30
CA VAL A 31 18.59 13.25 16.71
C VAL A 31 20.10 13.35 16.99
N GLU A 32 20.93 12.84 16.08
CA GLU A 32 22.40 12.95 16.19
C GLU A 32 22.85 14.42 16.15
N GLN A 33 22.25 15.23 15.27
CA GLN A 33 22.52 16.67 15.20
C GLN A 33 22.20 17.38 16.53
N TYR A 34 21.06 17.08 17.14
CA TYR A 34 20.72 17.66 18.46
C TYR A 34 21.68 17.20 19.55
N SER A 35 22.08 15.93 19.53
CA SER A 35 23.05 15.36 20.47
C SER A 35 24.41 16.05 20.37
N ALA A 36 24.88 16.31 19.15
CA ALA A 36 26.13 17.03 18.90
C ALA A 36 26.08 18.50 19.38
N GLN A 37 24.96 19.19 19.13
CA GLN A 37 24.77 20.58 19.59
C GLN A 37 24.66 20.68 21.11
N ARG A 38 24.14 19.65 21.77
CA ARG A 38 23.91 19.63 23.22
C ARG A 38 25.19 19.80 24.01
N VAL A 39 26.28 19.13 23.63
CA VAL A 39 27.57 19.20 24.34
C VAL A 39 28.08 20.65 24.45
N ASN A 40 28.01 21.40 23.35
CA ASN A 40 28.42 22.81 23.35
C ASN A 40 27.46 23.68 24.16
N ALA A 41 26.15 23.39 24.14
CA ALA A 41 25.16 24.12 24.93
C ALA A 41 25.32 23.85 26.44
N GLU A 42 25.60 22.61 26.84
CA GLU A 42 25.88 22.22 28.24
C GLU A 42 27.11 22.97 28.76
N ASN A 43 28.21 22.96 28.00
CA ASN A 43 29.43 23.68 28.38
C ASN A 43 29.19 25.20 28.54
N ARG A 44 28.45 25.82 27.61
CA ARG A 44 28.11 27.26 27.70
C ARG A 44 27.27 27.56 28.94
N THR A 45 26.25 26.73 29.20
CA THR A 45 25.35 26.88 30.35
C THR A 45 26.12 26.76 31.67
N GLN A 46 27.04 25.79 31.78
CA GLN A 46 27.90 25.66 32.97
C GLN A 46 28.80 26.87 33.17
N GLN A 47 29.41 27.38 32.09
CA GLN A 47 30.29 28.55 32.15
C GLN A 47 29.53 29.82 32.54
N SER A 48 28.36 30.08 31.96
CA SER A 48 27.56 31.26 32.29
C SER A 48 26.95 31.18 33.69
N ALA A 49 26.53 29.99 34.14
CA ALA A 49 26.11 29.77 35.52
C ALA A 49 27.24 30.04 36.52
N ALA A 50 28.45 29.51 36.27
CA ALA A 50 29.61 29.74 37.13
C ALA A 50 29.96 31.24 37.21
N ARG A 51 29.90 31.95 36.08
CA ARG A 51 30.11 33.41 36.04
C ARG A 51 29.04 34.16 36.84
N ALA A 52 27.77 33.80 36.70
CA ALA A 52 26.68 34.42 37.47
C ALA A 52 26.89 34.25 38.98
N VAL A 53 27.23 33.04 39.43
CA VAL A 53 27.54 32.77 40.85
C VAL A 53 28.74 33.59 41.33
N ALA A 54 29.82 33.65 40.54
CA ALA A 54 31.00 34.44 40.89
C ALA A 54 30.70 35.94 41.00
N SER A 55 29.98 36.52 40.03
CA SER A 55 29.58 37.93 40.04
C SER A 55 28.66 38.26 41.22
N ILE A 56 27.74 37.37 41.58
CA ILE A 56 26.87 37.54 42.76
C ILE A 56 27.70 37.53 44.05
N ASN A 57 28.59 36.55 44.21
CA ASN A 57 29.44 36.43 45.40
C ASN A 57 30.39 37.63 45.57
N ALA A 58 30.83 38.24 44.46
CA ALA A 58 31.67 39.42 44.45
C ALA A 58 30.90 40.75 44.64
N ALA A 59 29.55 40.70 44.70
CA ALA A 59 28.68 41.89 44.64
C ALA A 59 29.01 42.80 43.43
N ASP A 60 29.37 42.19 42.30
CA ASP A 60 29.76 42.88 41.08
C ASP A 60 28.53 43.56 40.44
N PRO A 61 28.61 44.84 40.00
CA PRO A 61 27.53 45.50 39.27
C PRO A 61 27.00 44.73 38.03
N SER A 62 27.82 43.85 37.44
CA SER A 62 27.47 42.99 36.31
C SER A 62 26.65 41.75 36.68
N ALA A 63 26.41 41.46 37.97
CA ALA A 63 25.73 40.25 38.42
C ALA A 63 24.35 40.03 37.76
N GLY A 64 23.57 41.10 37.57
CA GLY A 64 22.28 41.01 36.88
C GLY A 64 22.40 40.56 35.42
N GLN A 65 23.39 41.09 34.69
CA GLN A 65 23.66 40.69 33.30
C GLN A 65 24.18 39.26 33.21
N ALA A 66 25.06 38.86 34.14
CA ALA A 66 25.59 37.50 34.20
C ALA A 66 24.46 36.48 34.47
N LEU A 67 23.54 36.80 35.40
CA LEU A 67 22.37 35.97 35.68
C LEU A 67 21.43 35.87 34.46
N SER A 68 21.14 36.99 33.80
CA SER A 68 20.32 36.98 32.58
C SER A 68 20.95 36.12 31.47
N THR A 69 22.27 36.16 31.34
CA THR A 69 23.01 35.32 30.38
C THR A 69 22.87 33.84 30.73
N ALA A 70 23.08 33.48 32.00
CA ALA A 70 22.93 32.10 32.47
C ALA A 70 21.52 31.55 32.24
N LEU A 71 20.48 32.34 32.53
CA LEU A 71 19.09 31.95 32.27
C LEU A 71 18.82 31.80 30.75
N GLY A 72 19.39 32.66 29.93
CA GLY A 72 19.33 32.56 28.47
C GLY A 72 19.96 31.27 27.93
N ASP A 73 21.16 30.93 28.40
CA ASP A 73 21.85 29.69 28.00
C ASP A 73 21.10 28.44 28.49
N THR A 74 20.60 28.44 29.73
CA THR A 74 19.74 27.38 30.27
C THR A 74 18.50 27.15 29.42
N ARG A 75 17.86 28.23 28.96
CA ARG A 75 16.72 28.16 28.05
C ARG A 75 17.12 27.56 26.70
N GLN A 76 18.24 28.00 26.10
CA GLN A 76 18.73 27.44 24.83
C GLN A 76 19.05 25.95 24.92
N LEU A 77 19.72 25.51 26.00
CA LEU A 77 19.99 24.10 26.25
C LEU A 77 18.67 23.32 26.37
N SER A 78 17.71 23.87 27.12
CA SER A 78 16.38 23.27 27.29
C SER A 78 15.58 23.19 25.98
N THR A 79 15.77 24.14 25.06
CA THR A 79 15.22 24.07 23.69
C THR A 79 15.72 22.86 22.92
N LEU A 80 17.01 22.52 23.03
CA LEU A 80 17.55 21.30 22.40
C LEU A 80 16.93 20.04 23.00
N TYR A 81 16.76 19.99 24.33
CA TYR A 81 16.07 18.88 24.98
C TYR A 81 14.62 18.74 24.53
N GLY A 82 13.87 19.84 24.45
CA GLY A 82 12.48 19.82 23.99
C GLY A 82 12.32 19.30 22.56
N ARG A 83 13.24 19.70 21.66
CA ARG A 83 13.29 19.17 20.28
C ARG A 83 13.57 17.69 20.26
N TYR A 84 14.63 17.26 20.96
CA TYR A 84 15.03 15.87 21.03
C TYR A 84 13.88 14.97 21.56
N GLU A 85 13.24 15.38 22.65
CA GLU A 85 12.16 14.60 23.28
C GLU A 85 10.97 14.42 22.33
N MET A 86 10.53 15.50 21.67
CA MET A 86 9.42 15.45 20.73
C MET A 86 9.73 14.53 19.53
N LEU A 87 10.94 14.63 18.97
CA LEU A 87 11.37 13.81 17.86
C LEU A 87 11.52 12.33 18.25
N SER A 88 12.02 12.04 19.46
CA SER A 88 12.12 10.68 19.98
C SER A 88 10.74 10.05 20.19
N GLN A 89 9.77 10.80 20.71
CA GLN A 89 8.38 10.35 20.84
C GLN A 89 7.77 10.02 19.47
N LEU A 90 8.02 10.85 18.45
CA LEU A 90 7.59 10.57 17.08
C LEU A 90 8.20 9.28 16.54
N GLN A 91 9.50 9.06 16.72
CA GLN A 91 10.15 7.83 16.25
C GLN A 91 9.49 6.58 16.85
N GLN A 92 9.27 6.56 18.17
CA GLN A 92 8.59 5.45 18.86
C GLN A 92 7.16 5.24 18.34
N PHE A 93 6.44 6.33 18.08
CA PHE A 93 5.10 6.27 17.50
C PHE A 93 5.12 5.69 16.07
N MET A 94 6.04 6.16 15.24
CA MET A 94 6.15 5.78 13.83
C MET A 94 6.68 4.36 13.62
N GLN A 95 7.45 3.80 14.56
CA GLN A 95 7.85 2.38 14.53
C GLN A 95 6.64 1.43 14.46
N LYS A 96 5.47 1.85 14.98
CA LYS A 96 4.22 1.08 14.93
C LYS A 96 3.48 1.18 13.59
N LYS A 97 4.02 1.90 12.61
CA LYS A 97 3.43 2.15 11.28
C LYS A 97 1.97 2.63 11.35
N PRO A 98 1.71 3.73 12.09
CA PRO A 98 0.36 4.25 12.29
C PRO A 98 -0.34 4.60 10.96
N THR A 99 -1.67 4.64 11.01
CA THR A 99 -2.50 5.17 9.93
C THR A 99 -2.42 6.69 9.91
N PRO A 100 -2.73 7.37 8.79
CA PRO A 100 -2.77 8.83 8.73
C PRO A 100 -3.66 9.44 9.83
N ALA A 101 -4.86 8.89 10.04
CA ALA A 101 -5.77 9.36 11.09
C ALA A 101 -5.18 9.21 12.51
N ALA A 102 -4.45 8.11 12.78
CA ALA A 102 -3.77 7.94 14.06
C ALA A 102 -2.62 8.94 14.23
N THR A 103 -1.89 9.24 13.15
CA THR A 103 -0.86 10.28 13.13
C THR A 103 -1.43 11.66 13.42
N ASP A 104 -2.55 12.02 12.79
CA ASP A 104 -3.22 13.30 13.03
C ASP A 104 -3.68 13.43 14.49
N ALA A 105 -4.28 12.37 15.04
CA ALA A 105 -4.70 12.33 16.44
C ALA A 105 -3.50 12.45 17.40
N TRP A 106 -2.36 11.81 17.07
CA TRP A 106 -1.13 11.96 17.84
C TRP A 106 -0.62 13.40 17.82
N MET A 107 -0.57 14.04 16.65
CA MET A 107 -0.15 15.43 16.49
C MET A 107 -1.04 16.37 17.31
N GLN A 108 -2.37 16.21 17.23
CA GLN A 108 -3.31 16.98 18.03
C GLN A 108 -3.09 16.81 19.53
N SER A 109 -2.87 15.57 19.99
CA SER A 109 -2.53 15.30 21.40
C SER A 109 -1.25 16.03 21.84
N ARG A 110 -0.21 16.07 21.00
CA ARG A 110 1.03 16.81 21.31
C ARG A 110 0.77 18.32 21.41
N VAL A 111 -0.07 18.89 20.53
CA VAL A 111 -0.45 20.31 20.59
C VAL A 111 -1.17 20.63 21.90
N GLU A 112 -2.14 19.81 22.32
CA GLU A 112 -2.86 20.05 23.59
C GLU A 112 -1.96 19.90 24.82
N GLU A 113 -1.03 18.93 24.81
CA GLU A 113 -0.04 18.80 25.86
C GLU A 113 0.83 20.06 25.97
N LEU A 114 1.28 20.61 24.83
CA LEU A 114 2.05 21.85 24.81
C LEU A 114 1.24 23.05 25.30
N ARG A 115 -0.03 23.17 24.93
CA ARG A 115 -0.91 24.24 25.46
C ARG A 115 -1.04 24.18 26.97
N THR A 116 -1.20 22.98 27.52
CA THR A 116 -1.27 22.77 28.98
C THR A 116 0.04 23.17 29.66
N LYS A 117 1.18 22.79 29.08
CA LYS A 117 2.51 23.18 29.59
C LYS A 117 2.73 24.70 29.51
N ILE A 118 2.29 25.36 28.44
CA ILE A 118 2.34 26.82 28.29
C ILE A 118 1.54 27.50 29.40
N ALA A 119 0.29 27.09 29.62
CA ALA A 119 -0.56 27.67 30.67
C ALA A 119 0.06 27.48 32.06
N THR A 120 0.68 26.32 32.32
CA THR A 120 1.39 26.05 33.58
C THR A 120 2.60 26.98 33.75
N ALA A 121 3.39 27.16 32.69
CA ALA A 121 4.54 28.07 32.70
C ALA A 121 4.12 29.54 32.86
N ASP A 122 3.01 29.96 32.24
CA ASP A 122 2.44 31.31 32.39
C ASP A 122 2.01 31.57 33.85
N ALA A 123 1.34 30.59 34.47
CA ALA A 123 0.93 30.68 35.87
C ALA A 123 2.15 30.74 36.80
N ALA A 124 3.18 29.92 36.55
CA ALA A 124 4.43 29.96 37.31
C ALA A 124 5.14 31.31 37.18
N GLU A 125 5.21 31.88 35.97
CA GLU A 125 5.77 33.20 35.73
C GLU A 125 5.01 34.29 36.49
N SER A 126 3.67 34.27 36.44
CA SER A 126 2.84 35.22 37.20
C SER A 126 3.11 35.11 38.70
N GLY A 127 3.21 33.90 39.24
CA GLY A 127 3.53 33.67 40.66
C GLY A 127 4.90 34.24 41.05
N ILE A 128 5.92 34.01 40.24
CA ILE A 128 7.27 34.55 40.45
C ILE A 128 7.27 36.08 40.44
N ARG A 129 6.58 36.71 39.48
CA ARG A 129 6.49 38.18 39.34
C ARG A 129 5.76 38.85 40.49
N GLN A 130 4.78 38.18 41.08
CA GLN A 130 4.01 38.69 42.22
C GLN A 130 4.72 38.49 43.56
N SER A 131 5.75 37.62 43.60
CA SER A 131 6.51 37.33 44.82
C SER A 131 7.68 38.30 45.02
N THR A 132 7.92 38.69 46.27
CA THR A 132 9.09 39.46 46.68
C THR A 132 10.17 38.52 47.24
N PRO A 133 11.33 38.38 46.58
CA PRO A 133 12.41 37.51 47.05
C PRO A 133 12.90 37.93 48.44
N GLY A 134 13.05 36.95 49.35
CA GLY A 134 13.48 37.19 50.73
C GLY A 134 12.37 37.64 51.68
N LYS A 135 11.17 37.94 51.18
CA LYS A 135 10.00 38.30 51.98
C LYS A 135 8.88 37.28 51.85
N ASP A 136 8.36 37.07 50.64
CA ASP A 136 7.23 36.17 50.38
C ASP A 136 7.70 34.73 50.10
N ILE A 137 8.91 34.60 49.56
CA ILE A 137 9.58 33.34 49.24
C ILE A 137 11.08 33.49 49.52
N GLY A 138 11.71 32.47 50.08
CA GLY A 138 13.16 32.48 50.33
C GLY A 138 13.95 32.71 49.04
N LEU A 139 15.03 33.50 49.08
CA LEU A 139 15.80 33.88 47.89
C LEU A 139 16.24 32.67 47.06
N LEU A 140 16.75 31.62 47.71
CA LEU A 140 17.17 30.39 47.01
C LEU A 140 16.00 29.69 46.31
N ALA A 141 14.82 29.66 46.95
CA ALA A 141 13.62 29.07 46.36
C ALA A 141 13.11 29.92 45.17
N TRP A 142 13.20 31.24 45.26
CA TRP A 142 12.86 32.14 44.16
C TRP A 142 13.78 31.94 42.95
N VAL A 143 15.10 31.88 43.18
CA VAL A 143 16.08 31.60 42.11
C VAL A 143 15.80 30.25 41.45
N GLY A 144 15.55 29.20 42.24
CA GLY A 144 15.19 27.88 41.72
C GLY A 144 13.89 27.88 40.92
N ALA A 145 12.91 28.72 41.28
CA ALA A 145 11.67 28.88 40.52
C ALA A 145 11.92 29.56 39.16
N VAL A 146 12.75 30.61 39.12
CA VAL A 146 13.13 31.29 37.88
C VAL A 146 13.91 30.37 36.95
N GLU A 147 14.87 29.60 37.49
CA GLU A 147 15.62 28.62 36.71
C GLU A 147 14.69 27.56 36.10
N ARG A 148 13.79 26.98 36.90
CA ARG A 148 12.81 26.00 36.42
C ARG A 148 11.91 26.57 35.33
N LEU A 149 11.44 27.81 35.49
CA LEU A 149 10.65 28.49 34.46
C LEU A 149 11.46 28.65 33.16
N ALA A 150 12.74 29.05 33.23
CA ALA A 150 13.59 29.16 32.05
C ALA A 150 13.78 27.81 31.34
N GLN A 151 13.96 26.72 32.11
CA GLN A 151 14.04 25.37 31.56
C GLN A 151 12.73 24.94 30.89
N ASP A 152 11.58 25.13 31.56
CA ASP A 152 10.27 24.75 31.05
C ASP A 152 9.93 25.52 29.77
N ARG A 153 10.17 26.84 29.74
CA ARG A 153 10.00 27.66 28.54
C ARG A 153 10.87 27.18 27.38
N GLY A 154 12.13 26.88 27.64
CA GLY A 154 13.03 26.34 26.62
C GLY A 154 12.50 25.01 26.06
N LYS A 155 12.14 24.05 26.92
CA LYS A 155 11.58 22.75 26.49
C LYS A 155 10.32 22.93 25.64
N ILE A 156 9.40 23.81 26.06
CA ILE A 156 8.16 24.11 25.33
C ILE A 156 8.48 24.68 23.93
N GLU A 157 9.38 25.66 23.85
CA GLU A 157 9.78 26.26 22.57
C GLU A 157 10.44 25.25 21.64
N GLY A 158 11.33 24.43 22.19
CA GLY A 158 11.98 23.36 21.46
C GLY A 158 10.97 22.38 20.89
N ALA A 159 10.09 21.86 21.73
CA ALA A 159 9.06 20.92 21.33
C ALA A 159 8.09 21.51 20.30
N ALA A 160 7.67 22.77 20.46
CA ALA A 160 6.79 23.44 19.50
C ALA A 160 7.48 23.69 18.15
N ALA A 161 8.76 24.06 18.17
CA ALA A 161 9.54 24.24 16.95
C ALA A 161 9.76 22.90 16.21
N GLU A 162 9.97 21.83 16.96
CA GLU A 162 10.11 20.48 16.39
C GLU A 162 8.79 19.99 15.79
N LEU A 163 7.68 20.20 16.50
CA LEU A 163 6.36 19.76 16.04
C LEU A 163 5.99 20.34 14.66
N ARG A 164 6.40 21.59 14.37
CA ARG A 164 6.22 22.20 13.04
C ARG A 164 7.06 21.54 11.95
N LEU A 165 8.26 21.08 12.28
CA LEU A 165 9.09 20.32 11.33
C LEU A 165 8.49 18.94 11.09
N ILE A 166 8.07 18.28 12.18
CA ILE A 166 7.41 16.98 12.14
C ILE A 166 6.15 17.02 11.27
N GLU A 167 5.31 18.05 11.40
CA GLU A 167 4.12 18.21 10.56
C GLU A 167 4.46 18.18 9.06
N ARG A 168 5.47 18.95 8.65
CA ARG A 168 5.95 18.99 7.26
C ARG A 168 6.50 17.65 6.79
N ASP A 169 7.29 17.00 7.65
CA ASP A 169 7.91 15.71 7.33
C ASP A 169 6.85 14.61 7.20
N LEU A 170 5.84 14.62 8.07
CA LEU A 170 4.71 13.68 8.03
C LEU A 170 3.84 13.85 6.79
N GLN A 171 3.57 15.09 6.38
CA GLN A 171 2.86 15.37 5.12
C GLN A 171 3.62 14.76 3.93
N SER A 172 4.94 14.99 3.88
CA SER A 172 5.81 14.47 2.82
C SER A 172 5.86 12.93 2.84
N TYR A 173 5.99 12.34 4.03
CA TYR A 173 5.98 10.90 4.24
C TYR A 173 4.67 10.25 3.79
N HIS A 174 3.51 10.81 4.17
CA HIS A 174 2.21 10.25 3.80
C HIS A 174 1.93 10.37 2.31
N ALA A 175 2.36 11.47 1.66
CA ALA A 175 2.30 11.61 0.21
C ALA A 175 3.15 10.54 -0.50
N ALA A 176 4.41 10.37 -0.09
CA ALA A 176 5.31 9.36 -0.64
C ALA A 176 4.78 7.92 -0.43
N ARG A 177 4.20 7.64 0.73
CA ARG A 177 3.60 6.31 1.02
C ARG A 177 2.36 6.04 0.18
N ALA A 178 1.55 7.05 -0.11
CA ALA A 178 0.40 6.91 -1.01
C ALA A 178 0.84 6.60 -2.45
N GLU A 179 1.88 7.28 -2.95
CA GLU A 179 2.48 6.97 -4.25
C GLU A 179 3.08 5.57 -4.32
N GLU A 180 3.83 5.15 -3.30
CA GLU A 180 4.39 3.79 -3.21
C GLU A 180 3.28 2.74 -3.28
N HIS A 181 2.17 2.95 -2.55
CA HIS A 181 1.02 2.06 -2.59
C HIS A 181 0.36 2.02 -3.98
N ALA A 182 0.15 3.19 -4.61
CA ALA A 182 -0.41 3.27 -5.95
C ALA A 182 0.45 2.52 -6.99
N ARG A 183 1.78 2.69 -6.95
CA ARG A 183 2.72 1.96 -7.81
C ARG A 183 2.66 0.46 -7.55
N ALA A 184 2.62 0.04 -6.28
CA ALA A 184 2.51 -1.38 -5.93
C ALA A 184 1.19 -2.01 -6.44
N VAL A 185 0.08 -1.28 -6.38
CA VAL A 185 -1.20 -1.73 -6.95
C VAL A 185 -1.10 -1.84 -8.47
N GLN A 186 -0.55 -0.84 -9.17
CA GLN A 186 -0.37 -0.88 -10.62
C GLN A 186 0.49 -2.07 -11.07
N VAL A 187 1.61 -2.32 -10.39
CA VAL A 187 2.49 -3.47 -10.70
C VAL A 187 1.75 -4.79 -10.46
N ARG A 188 1.02 -4.93 -9.35
CA ARG A 188 0.20 -6.13 -9.08
C ARG A 188 -0.86 -6.34 -10.14
N SER A 189 -1.57 -5.28 -10.54
CA SER A 189 -2.56 -5.32 -11.61
C SER A 189 -1.94 -5.72 -12.94
N ALA A 190 -0.79 -5.14 -13.30
CA ALA A 190 -0.07 -5.49 -14.53
C ALA A 190 0.39 -6.96 -14.54
N ILE A 191 0.90 -7.47 -13.41
CA ILE A 191 1.27 -8.88 -13.26
C ILE A 191 0.04 -9.78 -13.43
N LEU A 192 -1.08 -9.46 -12.78
CA LEU A 192 -2.32 -10.24 -12.90
C LEU A 192 -2.84 -10.27 -14.35
N ILE A 193 -2.84 -9.12 -15.03
CA ILE A 193 -3.21 -9.01 -16.45
C ILE A 193 -2.27 -9.87 -17.31
N GLY A 194 -0.95 -9.79 -17.06
CA GLY A 194 0.04 -10.59 -17.78
C GLY A 194 -0.14 -12.10 -17.58
N ILE A 195 -0.45 -12.55 -16.36
CA ILE A 195 -0.75 -13.96 -16.07
C ILE A 195 -2.01 -14.40 -16.82
N VAL A 196 -3.09 -13.61 -16.79
CA VAL A 196 -4.33 -13.93 -17.51
C VAL A 196 -4.09 -14.02 -19.02
N ALA A 197 -3.34 -13.07 -19.60
CA ALA A 197 -2.99 -13.10 -21.01
C ALA A 197 -2.12 -14.32 -21.39
N ALA A 198 -1.14 -14.68 -20.56
CA ALA A 198 -0.31 -15.85 -20.77
C ALA A 198 -1.11 -17.17 -20.70
N LEU A 199 -2.06 -17.27 -19.75
CA LEU A 199 -2.95 -18.42 -19.64
C LEU A 199 -3.90 -18.52 -20.85
N ALA A 200 -4.46 -17.40 -21.32
CA ALA A 200 -5.28 -17.37 -22.53
C ALA A 200 -4.50 -17.80 -23.78
N TYR A 201 -3.26 -17.32 -23.95
CA TYR A 201 -2.37 -17.73 -25.04
C TYR A 201 -1.99 -19.22 -24.97
N GLN A 202 -1.75 -19.75 -23.76
CA GLN A 202 -1.54 -21.19 -23.58
C GLN A 202 -2.77 -22.01 -24.00
N GLN A 203 -3.98 -21.50 -23.74
CA GLN A 203 -5.21 -22.18 -24.13
C GLN A 203 -5.39 -22.21 -25.65
N GLU A 204 -5.08 -21.11 -26.36
CA GLU A 204 -5.07 -21.06 -27.83
C GLU A 204 -4.01 -21.99 -28.43
N THR A 205 -2.80 -22.03 -27.87
CA THR A 205 -1.72 -22.90 -28.40
C THR A 205 -1.95 -24.39 -28.09
N THR A 206 -2.62 -24.75 -26.99
CA THR A 206 -3.07 -26.14 -26.77
C THR A 206 -4.17 -26.59 -27.72
N HIS A 207 -4.85 -25.66 -28.40
CA HIS A 207 -5.76 -26.00 -29.49
C HIS A 207 -5.02 -26.46 -30.76
N ASP A 208 -3.73 -26.11 -30.90
CA ASP A 208 -2.93 -26.36 -32.10
C ASP A 208 -1.93 -27.54 -31.95
N ILE A 209 -1.90 -28.19 -30.78
CA ILE A 209 -1.08 -29.39 -30.53
C ILE A 209 -1.91 -30.48 -29.85
N GLY A 210 -2.67 -31.23 -30.67
CA GLY A 210 -3.05 -32.61 -30.36
C GLY A 210 -4.54 -32.90 -30.12
N VAL A 211 -5.37 -32.71 -31.14
CA VAL A 211 -6.49 -33.64 -31.40
C VAL A 211 -6.38 -34.08 -32.85
N GLY A 212 -6.38 -35.40 -33.04
CA GLY A 212 -5.94 -36.06 -34.27
C GLY A 212 -6.61 -35.56 -35.54
N ALA A 213 -5.89 -35.72 -36.65
CA ALA A 213 -6.35 -35.52 -38.03
C ALA A 213 -7.87 -35.47 -38.16
N PHE A 214 -8.41 -34.26 -38.22
CA PHE A 214 -9.83 -34.04 -38.42
C PHE A 214 -10.22 -34.62 -39.77
N SER A 215 -11.27 -35.44 -39.80
CA SER A 215 -11.88 -35.79 -41.07
C SER A 215 -12.33 -34.48 -41.73
N PRO A 216 -12.04 -34.25 -43.03
CA PRO A 216 -12.38 -33.02 -43.74
C PRO A 216 -13.89 -32.74 -43.83
N ASN A 217 -14.72 -33.61 -43.26
CA ASN A 217 -16.18 -33.62 -43.33
C ASN A 217 -16.85 -33.15 -42.03
N VAL A 218 -16.13 -32.53 -41.07
CA VAL A 218 -16.70 -31.99 -39.82
C VAL A 218 -16.50 -30.48 -39.74
N HIS A 219 -17.58 -29.73 -39.56
CA HIS A 219 -17.59 -28.26 -39.50
C HIS A 219 -18.06 -27.74 -38.14
N LEU A 220 -17.38 -26.73 -37.60
CA LEU A 220 -17.79 -25.96 -36.42
C LEU A 220 -18.77 -24.87 -36.85
N CYS A 221 -19.96 -24.85 -36.24
CA CYS A 221 -20.99 -23.87 -36.50
C CYS A 221 -20.91 -22.67 -35.54
N PRO A 222 -21.52 -21.52 -35.89
CA PRO A 222 -21.45 -20.29 -35.08
C PRO A 222 -21.94 -20.43 -33.63
N ASP A 223 -22.84 -21.38 -33.36
CA ASP A 223 -23.34 -21.70 -32.01
C ASP A 223 -22.41 -22.62 -31.21
N GLY A 224 -21.27 -23.01 -31.80
CA GLY A 224 -20.32 -23.94 -31.21
C GLY A 224 -20.70 -25.42 -31.35
N SER A 225 -21.76 -25.75 -32.09
CA SER A 225 -22.09 -27.13 -32.47
C SER A 225 -21.21 -27.62 -33.62
N TYR A 226 -21.18 -28.94 -33.83
CA TYR A 226 -20.47 -29.55 -34.95
C TYR A 226 -21.45 -30.29 -35.85
N VAL A 227 -21.30 -30.12 -37.16
CA VAL A 227 -22.10 -30.82 -38.18
C VAL A 227 -21.20 -31.57 -39.14
N GLY A 228 -21.77 -32.60 -39.76
CA GLY A 228 -21.14 -33.34 -40.85
C GLY A 228 -21.42 -32.74 -42.24
N GLY A 229 -20.65 -33.11 -43.26
CA GLY A 229 -20.93 -32.75 -44.65
C GLY A 229 -20.21 -31.49 -45.14
N SER A 230 -20.86 -30.69 -46.00
CA SER A 230 -20.22 -29.56 -46.73
C SER A 230 -20.29 -28.19 -46.02
N GLY A 231 -20.96 -28.08 -44.88
CA GLY A 231 -21.03 -26.85 -44.10
C GLY A 231 -22.26 -26.73 -43.20
N CYS A 232 -22.26 -25.69 -42.37
CA CYS A 232 -23.34 -25.37 -41.43
C CYS A 232 -24.49 -24.65 -42.13
N VAL A 233 -25.69 -25.24 -42.10
CA VAL A 233 -26.92 -24.62 -42.59
C VAL A 233 -27.88 -24.43 -41.42
N MET A 234 -28.33 -23.18 -41.21
CA MET A 234 -29.25 -22.85 -40.13
C MET A 234 -30.67 -23.29 -40.47
N THR A 235 -31.31 -24.00 -39.55
CA THR A 235 -32.72 -24.39 -39.63
C THR A 235 -33.61 -23.18 -39.28
N PRO A 236 -34.90 -23.20 -39.63
CA PRO A 236 -35.85 -22.16 -39.23
C PRO A 236 -35.94 -21.94 -37.71
N GLU A 237 -35.54 -22.93 -36.91
CA GLU A 237 -35.54 -22.89 -35.45
C GLU A 237 -34.23 -22.35 -34.85
N GLY A 238 -33.27 -21.98 -35.69
CA GLY A 238 -31.99 -21.38 -35.27
C GLY A 238 -30.88 -22.37 -34.92
N ASN A 239 -31.12 -23.68 -35.05
CA ASN A 239 -30.09 -24.73 -34.90
C ASN A 239 -29.32 -24.93 -36.22
N TYR A 240 -28.14 -25.55 -36.19
CA TYR A 240 -27.37 -25.87 -37.41
C TYR A 240 -27.39 -27.36 -37.76
N VAL A 241 -27.55 -27.66 -39.04
CA VAL A 241 -27.45 -29.02 -39.61
C VAL A 241 -26.48 -29.06 -40.79
N GLY A 242 -26.01 -30.26 -41.13
CA GLY A 242 -25.14 -30.53 -42.27
C GLY A 242 -25.92 -30.79 -43.55
N GLY A 243 -25.86 -29.90 -44.53
CA GLY A 243 -26.65 -30.00 -45.77
C GLY A 243 -28.05 -29.39 -45.66
N THR A 244 -28.92 -29.65 -46.64
CA THR A 244 -30.25 -29.00 -46.74
C THR A 244 -31.16 -29.41 -45.57
N PRO A 245 -31.67 -28.48 -44.75
CA PRO A 245 -32.59 -28.80 -43.67
C PRO A 245 -33.88 -29.42 -44.20
N MET A 246 -34.26 -30.58 -43.66
CA MET A 246 -35.53 -31.25 -43.94
C MET A 246 -36.26 -31.53 -42.62
N LEU A 247 -37.56 -31.22 -42.60
CA LEU A 247 -38.42 -31.49 -41.45
C LEU A 247 -38.72 -32.98 -41.37
N THR A 248 -38.47 -33.55 -40.20
CA THR A 248 -38.78 -34.95 -39.89
C THR A 248 -40.25 -35.10 -39.44
N PRO A 249 -40.83 -36.31 -39.52
CA PRO A 249 -42.19 -36.56 -39.03
C PRO A 249 -42.42 -36.25 -37.55
N ASN A 250 -41.37 -36.23 -36.71
CA ASN A 250 -41.47 -35.86 -35.30
C ASN A 250 -41.27 -34.35 -35.04
N GLY A 251 -41.13 -33.53 -36.09
CA GLY A 251 -41.07 -32.08 -35.99
C GLY A 251 -39.65 -31.49 -35.86
N ASP A 252 -38.61 -32.31 -35.87
CA ASP A 252 -37.22 -31.84 -35.82
C ASP A 252 -36.67 -31.56 -37.23
N PHE A 253 -35.56 -30.82 -37.33
CA PHE A 253 -34.83 -30.66 -38.59
C PHE A 253 -33.57 -31.53 -38.61
N VAL A 254 -33.38 -32.26 -39.71
CA VAL A 254 -32.15 -32.99 -40.02
C VAL A 254 -31.56 -32.52 -41.35
N GLY A 255 -30.27 -32.74 -41.55
CA GLY A 255 -29.58 -32.37 -42.79
C GLY A 255 -29.70 -33.46 -43.86
N GLY A 256 -30.34 -33.17 -45.00
CA GLY A 256 -30.63 -34.15 -46.04
C GLY A 256 -31.85 -35.02 -45.76
N THR A 257 -32.04 -36.09 -46.55
CA THR A 257 -33.24 -36.94 -46.47
C THR A 257 -33.39 -37.60 -45.09
N PRO A 258 -34.52 -37.39 -44.39
CA PRO A 258 -34.76 -38.04 -43.10
C PRO A 258 -34.85 -39.57 -43.21
N GLN A 259 -34.10 -40.26 -42.36
CA GLN A 259 -34.15 -41.72 -42.21
C GLN A 259 -34.33 -42.07 -40.75
N MET A 260 -35.17 -43.06 -40.44
CA MET A 260 -35.35 -43.52 -39.06
C MET A 260 -34.26 -44.52 -38.70
N ALA A 261 -33.46 -44.21 -37.68
CA ALA A 261 -32.48 -45.12 -37.13
C ALA A 261 -33.16 -46.20 -36.24
N PRO A 262 -32.50 -47.34 -35.98
CA PRO A 262 -33.06 -48.42 -35.16
C PRO A 262 -33.49 -48.03 -33.73
N ASN A 263 -32.97 -46.91 -33.21
CA ASN A 263 -33.36 -46.35 -31.92
C ASN A 263 -34.60 -45.44 -31.98
N GLY A 264 -35.26 -45.33 -33.14
CA GLY A 264 -36.45 -44.51 -33.36
C GLY A 264 -36.18 -43.02 -33.60
N ARG A 265 -34.91 -42.56 -33.58
CA ARG A 265 -34.55 -41.17 -33.91
C ARG A 265 -34.40 -40.99 -35.42
N TYR A 266 -34.78 -39.83 -35.93
CA TYR A 266 -34.48 -39.47 -37.31
C TYR A 266 -33.06 -38.94 -37.42
N ILE A 267 -32.34 -39.41 -38.44
CA ILE A 267 -31.03 -38.94 -38.86
C ILE A 267 -31.14 -38.44 -40.30
N GLY A 268 -30.30 -37.48 -40.68
CA GLY A 268 -30.26 -36.93 -42.03
C GLY A 268 -29.03 -37.38 -42.80
N GLY A 269 -29.17 -37.59 -44.10
CA GLY A 269 -28.08 -37.88 -45.02
C GLY A 269 -28.44 -38.91 -46.10
N SER A 270 -27.51 -39.17 -47.03
CA SER A 270 -27.69 -40.15 -48.12
C SER A 270 -27.16 -41.55 -47.81
N GLY A 271 -26.45 -41.72 -46.70
CA GLY A 271 -25.90 -43.01 -46.26
C GLY A 271 -26.91 -43.89 -45.51
N LYS A 272 -26.54 -45.16 -45.28
CA LYS A 272 -27.29 -46.04 -44.36
C LYS A 272 -27.04 -45.59 -42.91
N PRO A 273 -28.00 -45.79 -41.98
CA PRO A 273 -27.77 -45.57 -40.55
C PRO A 273 -26.63 -46.47 -40.04
N VAL A 274 -25.59 -45.87 -39.51
CA VAL A 274 -24.44 -46.55 -38.87
C VAL A 274 -24.45 -46.20 -37.38
N ARG A 275 -24.23 -47.22 -36.55
CA ARG A 275 -24.07 -47.03 -35.11
C ARG A 275 -22.62 -46.67 -34.79
N CYS A 276 -22.40 -45.52 -34.17
CA CYS A 276 -21.08 -45.05 -33.77
C CYS A 276 -20.63 -45.68 -32.43
N PRO A 277 -19.33 -45.59 -32.08
CA PRO A 277 -18.79 -46.16 -30.83
C PRO A 277 -19.47 -45.67 -29.55
N ASP A 278 -19.99 -44.44 -29.53
CA ASP A 278 -20.76 -43.88 -28.42
C ASP A 278 -22.22 -44.40 -28.34
N GLY A 279 -22.62 -45.24 -29.30
CA GLY A 279 -23.96 -45.79 -29.41
C GLY A 279 -24.96 -44.89 -30.15
N SER A 280 -24.55 -43.69 -30.59
CA SER A 280 -25.36 -42.82 -31.45
C SER A 280 -25.49 -43.41 -32.86
N TYR A 281 -26.44 -42.89 -33.64
CA TYR A 281 -26.61 -43.26 -35.05
C TYR A 281 -26.39 -42.03 -35.93
N VAL A 282 -25.65 -42.23 -37.02
CA VAL A 282 -25.40 -41.20 -38.04
C VAL A 282 -25.61 -41.80 -39.43
N ALA A 283 -25.78 -40.96 -40.45
CA ALA A 283 -25.79 -41.43 -41.84
C ALA A 283 -24.33 -41.52 -42.34
N GLY A 284 -23.94 -42.63 -42.95
CA GLY A 284 -22.59 -42.79 -43.49
C GLY A 284 -21.54 -43.07 -42.41
N ALA A 285 -20.32 -42.55 -42.58
CA ALA A 285 -19.20 -42.81 -41.66
C ALA A 285 -19.30 -41.99 -40.36
N CYS A 286 -18.88 -42.58 -39.25
CA CYS A 286 -18.83 -41.92 -37.95
C CYS A 286 -17.58 -41.05 -37.82
N HIS A 287 -17.77 -39.74 -37.70
CA HIS A 287 -16.68 -38.78 -37.47
C HIS A 287 -16.76 -38.19 -36.06
N MET A 288 -15.70 -38.35 -35.27
CA MET A 288 -15.65 -37.82 -33.91
C MET A 288 -15.37 -36.32 -33.92
N THR A 289 -16.21 -35.56 -33.22
CA THR A 289 -16.06 -34.13 -33.01
C THR A 289 -15.05 -33.85 -31.90
N PRO A 290 -14.48 -32.62 -31.82
CA PRO A 290 -13.63 -32.20 -30.69
C PRO A 290 -14.31 -32.30 -29.32
N LYS A 291 -15.65 -32.30 -29.27
CA LYS A 291 -16.44 -32.48 -28.05
C LYS A 291 -16.65 -33.96 -27.67
N GLY A 292 -16.14 -34.91 -28.47
CA GLY A 292 -16.22 -36.35 -28.21
C GLY A 292 -17.49 -37.04 -28.73
N ASN A 293 -18.44 -36.31 -29.31
CA ASN A 293 -19.65 -36.87 -29.95
C ASN A 293 -19.40 -37.17 -31.43
N TYR A 294 -20.22 -38.01 -32.06
CA TYR A 294 -20.08 -38.37 -33.48
C TYR A 294 -21.08 -37.65 -34.41
N VAL A 295 -20.62 -37.28 -35.61
CA VAL A 295 -21.44 -36.78 -36.73
C VAL A 295 -21.26 -37.66 -37.97
N GLY A 296 -22.25 -37.67 -38.86
CA GLY A 296 -22.26 -38.44 -40.11
C GLY A 296 -21.73 -37.66 -41.32
N GLU A 297 -21.79 -38.27 -42.50
CA GLU A 297 -21.54 -37.61 -43.79
C GLU A 297 -22.81 -37.00 -44.38
#